data_AF-A0A7W5MIG6-F1
#
_entry.id   AF-A0A7W5MIG6-F1
#
_cell.length_a   1.000
_cell.length_b   1.000
_cell.length_c   1.000
_cell.angle_alpha   90.00
_cell.angle_beta   90.00
_cell.angle_gamma   90.00
#
_symmetry.space_group_name_H-M   'P 1'
#
loop_
_entity.id
_entity.type
_entity.pdbx_description
1 polymer ?
#
loop_
_entity_poly.entity_id
_entity_poly.type
_entity_poly.pdbx_seq_one_letter_code
_entity_poly.pdbx_strand_id
1 'polypeptide(L)'
;MLETEWVLRGRRYAMRRNTTATLFEQIAETTTVTLEHEDGVRWAIGRYRLGADFADMIHLVVPAEATRFVTFDRRLARHAGTEAPLAIETLA
;
A
#
# COMPACT_ATOMS: atom_id res chain seq x y z
N MET A 1 8.83 1.83 4.00
CA MET A 1 7.65 2.72 4.16
C MET A 1 6.60 2.16 5.12
N LEU A 2 6.41 0.82 5.22
CA LEU A 2 5.43 0.20 6.12
C LEU A 2 5.57 0.62 7.59
N GLU A 3 6.75 0.42 8.18
CA GLU A 3 7.00 0.81 9.58
C GLU A 3 6.85 2.32 9.80
N THR A 4 7.20 3.11 8.80
CA THR A 4 7.01 4.57 8.84
C THR A 4 5.53 4.91 8.93
N GLU A 5 4.67 4.24 8.18
CA GLU A 5 3.21 4.45 8.24
C GLU A 5 2.70 4.17 9.65
N TRP A 6 3.11 3.02 10.20
CA TRP A 6 2.71 2.57 11.52
C TRP A 6 3.12 3.57 12.60
N VAL A 7 4.35 4.08 12.55
CA VAL A 7 4.83 5.11 13.50
C VAL A 7 4.01 6.40 13.37
N LEU A 8 3.79 6.90 12.16
CA LEU A 8 3.10 8.19 11.93
C LEU A 8 1.60 8.12 12.28
N ARG A 9 0.95 6.99 12.04
CA ARG A 9 -0.46 6.76 12.36
C ARG A 9 -0.67 6.31 13.80
N GLY A 10 0.36 5.75 14.41
CA GLY A 10 0.36 5.33 15.81
C GLY A 10 0.02 6.46 16.77
N ARG A 11 -0.37 6.08 17.99
CA ARG A 11 -0.92 6.97 19.02
C ARG A 11 -0.06 8.20 19.32
N ARG A 12 1.27 8.10 19.15
CA ARG A 12 2.20 9.17 19.47
C ARG A 12 2.08 10.38 18.54
N TYR A 13 1.86 10.14 17.26
CA TYR A 13 1.77 11.17 16.22
C TYR A 13 0.34 11.39 15.74
N ALA A 14 -0.47 10.32 15.70
CA ALA A 14 -1.88 10.35 15.32
C ALA A 14 -2.15 11.13 14.02
N MET A 15 -1.19 11.11 13.08
CA MET A 15 -1.32 11.85 11.82
C MET A 15 -2.52 11.35 11.04
N ARG A 16 -3.22 12.22 10.34
CA ARG A 16 -4.37 11.81 9.51
C ARG A 16 -3.89 11.01 8.30
N ARG A 17 -4.64 9.99 7.90
CA ARG A 17 -4.39 9.15 6.71
C ARG A 17 -4.02 9.96 5.48
N ASN A 18 -4.80 10.99 5.13
CA ASN A 18 -4.53 11.82 3.97
C ASN A 18 -3.20 12.57 4.09
N THR A 19 -2.86 13.08 5.28
CA THR A 19 -1.57 13.71 5.54
C THR A 19 -0.42 12.71 5.38
N THR A 20 -0.56 11.50 5.90
CA THR A 20 0.43 10.42 5.72
C THR A 20 0.58 10.03 4.24
N ALA A 21 -0.52 9.92 3.49
CA ALA A 21 -0.50 9.63 2.06
C ALA A 21 0.21 10.72 1.25
N THR A 22 -0.05 12.00 1.57
CA THR A 22 0.64 13.14 0.93
C THR A 22 2.14 13.14 1.24
N LEU A 23 2.51 12.86 2.50
CA LEU A 23 3.92 12.74 2.87
C LEU A 23 4.61 11.60 2.09
N PHE A 24 3.93 10.48 1.91
CA PHE A 24 4.47 9.34 1.17
C PHE A 24 4.64 9.64 -0.32
N GLU A 25 3.71 10.38 -0.94
CA GLU A 25 3.88 10.90 -2.29
C GLU A 25 5.10 11.81 -2.40
N GLN A 26 5.30 12.73 -1.45
CA GLN A 26 6.46 13.62 -1.43
C GLN A 26 7.79 12.86 -1.27
N ILE A 27 7.81 11.83 -0.43
CA ILE A 27 8.98 10.93 -0.31
C ILE A 27 9.24 10.22 -1.64
N ALA A 28 8.20 9.73 -2.31
CA ALA A 28 8.32 9.06 -3.60
C ALA A 28 8.78 10.00 -4.73
N GLU A 29 8.54 11.31 -4.61
CA GLU A 29 9.00 12.34 -5.56
C GLU A 29 10.42 12.84 -5.28
N THR A 30 11.00 12.46 -4.12
CA THR A 30 12.31 12.95 -3.72
C THR A 30 13.42 12.24 -4.50
N THR A 31 14.22 13.00 -5.26
CA THR A 31 15.26 12.46 -6.17
C THR A 31 16.36 11.65 -5.47
N THR A 32 16.55 11.85 -4.16
CA THR A 32 17.52 11.09 -3.36
C THR A 32 16.94 9.80 -2.77
N VAL A 33 15.68 9.47 -3.05
CA VAL A 33 15.00 8.26 -2.60
C VAL A 33 14.72 7.37 -3.80
N THR A 34 15.18 6.12 -3.74
CA THR A 34 14.85 5.09 -4.74
C THR A 34 13.81 4.15 -4.17
N LEU A 35 12.74 3.89 -4.93
CA LEU A 35 11.73 2.90 -4.60
C LEU A 35 11.96 1.62 -5.39
N GLU A 36 11.99 0.46 -4.73
CA GLU A 36 12.22 -0.84 -5.39
C GLU A 36 11.15 -1.15 -6.46
N HIS A 37 9.90 -0.80 -6.18
CA HIS A 37 8.75 -1.04 -7.07
C HIS A 37 7.92 0.25 -7.19
N GLU A 38 8.48 1.28 -7.80
CA GLU A 38 7.91 2.64 -7.78
C GLU A 38 6.42 2.70 -8.15
N ASP A 39 6.04 2.13 -9.30
CA ASP A 39 4.64 2.14 -9.75
C ASP A 39 3.71 1.43 -8.77
N GLY A 40 4.14 0.28 -8.23
CA GLY A 40 3.38 -0.48 -7.25
C GLY A 40 3.24 0.26 -5.92
N VAL A 41 4.31 0.93 -5.47
CA VAL A 41 4.28 1.75 -4.25
C VAL A 41 3.36 2.96 -4.45
N ARG A 42 3.41 3.64 -5.59
CA ARG A 42 2.51 4.75 -5.92
C ARG A 42 1.05 4.29 -5.97
N TRP A 43 0.78 3.13 -6.57
CA TRP A 43 -0.53 2.49 -6.53
C TRP A 43 -1.00 2.24 -5.08
N ALA A 44 -0.14 1.68 -4.23
CA ALA A 44 -0.46 1.40 -2.83
C ALA A 44 -0.78 2.67 -2.04
N ILE A 45 -0.03 3.77 -2.26
CA ILE A 45 -0.31 5.08 -1.66
C ILE A 45 -1.68 5.59 -2.11
N GLY A 46 -2.01 5.45 -3.39
CA GLY A 46 -3.32 5.83 -3.94
C GLY A 46 -4.47 5.07 -3.28
N ARG A 47 -4.38 3.73 -3.18
CA ARG A 47 -5.40 2.91 -2.49
C ARG A 47 -5.49 3.27 -0.99
N TYR A 48 -4.35 3.49 -0.34
CA TYR A 48 -4.30 3.91 1.06
C TYR A 48 -5.01 5.24 1.31
N ARG A 49 -4.84 6.22 0.41
CA ARG A 49 -5.56 7.51 0.44
C ARG A 49 -7.08 7.32 0.37
N LEU A 50 -7.54 6.33 -0.39
CA LEU A 50 -8.95 5.98 -0.52
C LEU A 50 -9.50 5.11 0.63
N GLY A 51 -8.68 4.79 1.64
CA GLY A 51 -9.11 4.10 2.85
C GLY A 51 -8.65 2.65 3.00
N ALA A 52 -7.91 2.11 2.03
CA ALA A 52 -7.28 0.80 2.16
C ALA A 52 -6.25 0.78 3.30
N ASP A 53 -5.95 -0.38 3.89
CA ASP A 53 -4.80 -0.51 4.76
C ASP A 53 -3.50 -0.44 3.95
N PHE A 54 -2.49 0.32 4.40
CA PHE A 54 -1.26 0.47 3.60
C PHE A 54 -0.46 -0.84 3.56
N ALA A 55 -0.47 -1.60 4.66
CA ALA A 55 0.21 -2.88 4.72
C ALA A 55 -0.36 -3.83 3.69
N ASP A 56 -1.69 -3.97 3.65
CA ASP A 56 -2.39 -4.82 2.69
C ASP A 56 -2.00 -4.50 1.24
N MET A 57 -1.96 -3.21 0.89
CA MET A 57 -1.65 -2.80 -0.47
C MET A 57 -0.17 -3.01 -0.81
N ILE A 58 0.74 -2.77 0.12
CA ILE A 58 2.17 -3.04 -0.11
C ILE A 58 2.45 -4.54 -0.27
N HIS A 59 1.73 -5.43 0.43
CA HIS A 59 1.90 -6.88 0.23
C HIS A 59 1.46 -7.37 -1.16
N LEU A 60 0.64 -6.59 -1.88
CA LEU A 60 0.30 -6.87 -3.28
C LEU A 60 1.37 -6.40 -4.26
N VAL A 61 2.28 -5.54 -3.83
CA VAL A 61 3.43 -5.11 -4.62
C VAL A 61 4.53 -6.16 -4.46
N VAL A 62 4.58 -7.08 -5.41
CA VAL A 62 5.49 -8.24 -5.38
C VAL A 62 6.44 -8.24 -6.57
N PRO A 63 7.57 -8.97 -6.46
CA PRO A 63 8.39 -9.32 -7.62
C PRO A 63 7.61 -10.16 -8.65
N ALA A 64 8.03 -10.11 -9.91
CA ALA A 64 7.33 -10.70 -11.06
C ALA A 64 7.08 -12.23 -11.00
N GLU A 65 7.70 -12.95 -10.06
CA GLU A 65 7.59 -14.41 -9.92
C GLU A 65 6.29 -14.87 -9.24
N ALA A 66 5.67 -14.00 -8.43
CA ALA A 66 4.41 -14.31 -7.79
C ALA A 66 3.23 -14.12 -8.76
N THR A 67 2.39 -15.15 -8.89
CA THR A 67 1.24 -15.14 -9.81
C THR A 67 -0.07 -14.76 -9.13
N ARG A 68 -0.15 -14.89 -7.80
CA ARG A 68 -1.38 -14.66 -7.05
C ARG A 68 -1.13 -14.39 -5.56
N PHE A 69 -1.96 -13.53 -4.96
CA PHE A 69 -2.07 -13.32 -3.52
C PHE A 69 -3.30 -14.07 -2.99
N VAL A 70 -3.10 -15.03 -2.10
CA VAL A 70 -4.19 -15.79 -1.49
C VAL A 70 -4.47 -15.24 -0.09
N THR A 71 -5.71 -14.87 0.20
CA THR A 71 -6.10 -14.28 1.48
C THR A 71 -7.47 -14.79 1.93
N PHE A 72 -7.77 -14.70 3.23
CA PHE A 72 -9.12 -14.85 3.76
C PHE A 72 -9.86 -13.51 3.87
N ASP A 73 -9.16 -12.38 3.70
CA ASP A 73 -9.75 -11.06 3.84
C ASP A 73 -10.38 -10.55 2.54
N ARG A 74 -11.72 -10.60 2.48
CA ARG A 74 -12.51 -10.03 1.38
C ARG A 74 -12.40 -8.50 1.30
N ARG A 75 -12.08 -7.82 2.40
CA ARG A 75 -11.91 -6.35 2.42
C ARG A 75 -10.66 -5.95 1.67
N LEU A 76 -9.56 -6.70 1.81
CA LEU A 76 -8.34 -6.50 1.04
C LEU A 76 -8.63 -6.54 -0.47
N ALA A 77 -9.30 -7.59 -0.95
CA ALA A 77 -9.66 -7.71 -2.38
C ALA A 77 -10.50 -6.51 -2.88
N ARG A 78 -11.50 -6.10 -2.09
CA ARG A 78 -12.33 -4.93 -2.42
C ARG A 78 -11.51 -3.63 -2.44
N HIS A 79 -10.62 -3.45 -1.46
CA HIS A 79 -9.78 -2.27 -1.36
C HIS A 79 -8.65 -2.24 -2.37
N ALA A 80 -8.21 -3.37 -2.91
CA ALA A 80 -7.26 -3.42 -4.02
C ALA A 80 -7.93 -3.04 -5.34
N GLY A 81 -9.13 -3.55 -5.59
CA GLY A 81 -9.86 -3.31 -6.84
C GLY A 81 -9.29 -4.10 -8.02
N THR A 82 -9.78 -3.80 -9.22
CA THR A 82 -9.44 -4.54 -10.45
C THR A 82 -8.05 -4.22 -11.00
N GLU A 83 -7.46 -3.10 -10.58
CA GLU A 83 -6.12 -2.65 -10.99
C GLU A 83 -5.04 -3.14 -10.01
N ALA A 84 -5.32 -4.18 -9.22
CA ALA A 84 -4.33 -4.75 -8.32
C ALA A 84 -3.13 -5.29 -9.13
N PRO A 85 -1.88 -5.00 -8.71
CA PRO A 85 -0.68 -5.47 -9.42
C PRO A 85 -0.50 -6.99 -9.36
N LEU A 86 -1.16 -7.67 -8.42
CA LEU A 86 -1.15 -9.11 -8.25
C LEU A 86 -2.59 -9.62 -8.19
N ALA A 87 -2.88 -10.71 -8.91
CA ALA A 87 -4.21 -11.32 -8.87
C ALA A 87 -4.55 -11.80 -7.45
N ILE A 88 -5.76 -11.52 -6.97
CA ILE A 88 -6.17 -11.86 -5.60
C ILE A 88 -7.15 -13.04 -5.66
N GLU A 89 -6.90 -14.06 -4.85
CA GLU A 89 -7.86 -15.13 -4.56
C GLU A 89 -8.26 -15.06 -3.11
N THR A 90 -9.58 -15.06 -2.87
CA THR A 90 -10.12 -15.09 -1.52
C THR A 90 -10.65 -16.47 -1.20
N LEU A 91 -10.08 -17.11 -0.18
CA LEU A 91 -10.56 -18.40 0.31
C LEU A 91 -11.82 -18.19 1.17
N ALA A 92 -12.75 -19.12 1.04
CA ALA A 92 -14.05 -19.10 1.72
C ALA A 92 -13.97 -19.57 3.17
#